data_AF-A0A0G0XWW1-F1
#
_entry.id   AF-A0A0G0XWW1-F1
#
_cell.length_a   1.000
_cell.length_b   1.000
_cell.length_c   1.000
_cell.angle_alpha   90.00
_cell.angle_beta   90.00
_cell.angle_gamma   90.00
#
_symmetry.space_group_name_H-M   'P 1'
#
loop_
_entity.id
_entity.type
_entity.pdbx_description
1 polymer ?
#
loop_
_entity_poly.entity_id
_entity_poly.type
_entity_poly.pdbx_seq_one_letter_code
_entity_poly.pdbx_strand_id
1 'polypeptide(L)'
;MFLDRYKFALLSVVLVATLVASSSLSINNVYASTMTAASVTMGNSRMSFKAPITSGSAGSSLVTISGAVPDTTTNHLFPGDAVCFTDAGNNVCRDNTTYTVANVPSTTTFNVTTPLTTALTATDYAVASQSGTLTITATTVNQVPIGGKLIITIPANDANSTAKNNDGMPDSAASVALNGFDLSSFAVARATVTGASCTAANWGTAGVATTFATGGGGTTDTTISWTRATSICSAGSVLTISITGIINPSPITGHTQGTADVYGITVATTDSSSNTIDSVVPRVAPVEAVLISATVDESLTLTIAGLTGGAQTYCGSQTYVTSTATSIPWSTQTGGAGFKYSAQQLTVSTNATSGYIVTLQENDQMGKNGNTCTGTAPSSGQFTFSAGTCIRDTVCTVSACDESTAGDWTTTTNYGLGYSLASQSGSDAPFFYNEKNRTYSAKQLADVTQGGETAQSIMSNSAPVSASSIYVCYTLSIPGTQPSGYYYNIAKYTATATF
;
A
#
# COMPACT_ATOMS: atom_id res chain seq x y z
N MET A 1 -74.98 59.32 -11.21
CA MET A 1 -75.17 58.05 -10.47
C MET A 1 -75.24 56.81 -11.37
N PHE A 2 -75.69 56.90 -12.63
CA PHE A 2 -75.69 55.75 -13.56
C PHE A 2 -74.33 55.42 -14.21
N LEU A 3 -73.42 56.40 -14.30
CA LEU A 3 -72.12 56.24 -14.99
C LEU A 3 -71.07 55.48 -14.15
N ASP A 4 -71.19 55.46 -12.82
CA ASP A 4 -70.21 54.79 -11.94
C ASP A 4 -70.43 53.28 -11.82
N ARG A 5 -71.66 52.79 -12.00
CA ARG A 5 -71.97 51.36 -11.96
C ARG A 5 -71.40 50.61 -13.16
N TYR A 6 -71.33 51.26 -14.33
CA TYR A 6 -70.73 50.68 -15.54
C TYR A 6 -69.21 50.56 -15.43
N LYS A 7 -68.54 51.54 -14.81
CA LYS A 7 -67.09 51.49 -14.61
C LYS A 7 -66.68 50.38 -13.65
N PHE A 8 -67.46 50.14 -12.60
CA PHE A 8 -67.21 49.06 -11.63
C PHE A 8 -67.47 47.66 -12.20
N ALA A 9 -68.49 47.52 -13.06
CA ALA A 9 -68.76 46.28 -13.78
C ALA A 9 -67.67 45.97 -14.83
N LEU A 10 -67.21 46.98 -15.58
CA LEU A 10 -66.17 46.81 -16.60
C LEU A 10 -64.82 46.45 -15.95
N LEU A 11 -64.47 47.08 -14.82
CA LEU A 11 -63.24 46.77 -14.08
C LEU A 11 -63.26 45.33 -13.53
N SER A 12 -64.40 44.87 -13.02
CA SER A 12 -64.59 43.50 -12.54
C SER A 12 -64.46 42.46 -13.66
N VAL A 13 -64.99 42.74 -14.85
CA VAL A 13 -64.89 41.85 -16.02
C VAL A 13 -63.46 41.78 -16.55
N VAL A 14 -62.75 42.91 -16.60
CA VAL A 14 -61.34 42.94 -17.00
C VAL A 14 -60.47 42.20 -15.98
N LEU A 15 -60.71 42.37 -14.67
CA LEU A 15 -59.95 41.69 -13.62
C LEU A 15 -60.13 40.17 -13.66
N VAL A 16 -61.36 39.69 -13.87
CA VAL A 16 -61.66 38.25 -14.02
C VAL A 16 -61.09 37.70 -15.33
N ALA A 17 -61.17 38.45 -16.43
CA ALA A 17 -60.55 38.04 -17.71
C ALA A 17 -59.01 37.99 -17.62
N THR A 18 -58.37 38.91 -16.89
CA THR A 18 -56.92 38.84 -16.63
C THR A 18 -56.57 37.71 -15.67
N LEU A 19 -57.40 37.40 -14.67
CA LEU A 19 -57.17 36.25 -13.79
C LEU A 19 -57.25 34.93 -14.56
N VAL A 20 -58.24 34.78 -15.44
CA VAL A 20 -58.41 33.59 -16.29
C VAL A 20 -57.30 33.49 -17.34
N ALA A 21 -56.88 34.60 -17.97
CA ALA A 21 -55.77 34.62 -18.91
C ALA A 21 -54.40 34.36 -18.22
N SER A 22 -54.22 34.82 -16.97
CA SER A 22 -53.02 34.51 -16.16
C SER A 22 -53.04 33.10 -15.56
N SER A 23 -54.20 32.43 -15.53
CA SER A 23 -54.31 31.01 -15.17
C SER A 23 -53.95 30.06 -16.32
N SER A 24 -53.66 30.59 -17.51
CA SER A 24 -52.85 29.93 -18.55
C SER A 24 -51.35 29.94 -18.19
N LEU A 25 -51.04 29.85 -16.89
CA LEU A 25 -49.76 29.38 -16.42
C LEU A 25 -49.50 28.05 -17.13
N SER A 26 -48.38 27.97 -17.84
CA SER A 26 -47.82 26.73 -18.35
C SER A 26 -48.02 25.65 -17.29
N ILE A 27 -48.99 24.78 -17.51
CA ILE A 27 -49.00 23.47 -16.86
C ILE A 27 -47.82 22.77 -17.54
N ASN A 28 -46.61 23.07 -17.06
CA ASN A 28 -45.53 22.11 -17.17
C ASN A 28 -46.13 20.87 -16.54
N ASN A 29 -46.42 19.85 -17.36
CA ASN A 29 -46.85 18.57 -16.84
C ASN A 29 -45.81 18.17 -15.81
N VAL A 30 -46.15 18.34 -14.53
CA VAL A 30 -45.40 17.75 -13.44
C VAL A 30 -45.73 16.27 -13.58
N TYR A 31 -44.95 15.57 -14.40
CA TYR A 31 -45.00 14.11 -14.44
C TYR A 31 -44.64 13.65 -13.02
N ALA A 32 -45.66 13.34 -12.22
CA ALA A 32 -45.46 12.62 -10.98
C ALA A 32 -44.66 11.36 -11.33
N SER A 33 -43.65 11.03 -10.53
CA SER A 33 -42.89 9.78 -10.69
C SER A 33 -43.89 8.62 -10.76
N THR A 34 -44.06 8.01 -11.93
CA THR A 34 -45.05 6.93 -12.09
C THR A 34 -44.41 5.57 -11.91
N MET A 35 -43.11 5.39 -12.20
CA MET A 35 -42.43 4.12 -11.93
C MET A 35 -42.23 3.92 -10.43
N THR A 36 -42.21 2.66 -10.00
CA THR A 36 -42.01 2.27 -8.58
C THR A 36 -40.74 1.44 -8.40
N ALA A 37 -40.29 1.31 -7.15
CA ALA A 37 -39.09 0.54 -6.77
C ALA A 37 -37.83 0.91 -7.59
N ALA A 38 -37.71 2.19 -7.95
CA ALA A 38 -36.61 2.68 -8.76
C ALA A 38 -35.33 2.85 -7.93
N SER A 39 -34.21 2.33 -8.40
CA SER A 39 -32.90 2.49 -7.79
C SER A 39 -31.78 2.53 -8.83
N VAL A 40 -30.67 3.18 -8.47
CA VAL A 40 -29.42 3.14 -9.24
C VAL A 40 -28.31 2.74 -8.27
N THR A 41 -27.45 1.83 -8.67
CA THR A 41 -26.23 1.46 -7.95
C THR A 41 -25.00 1.59 -8.84
N MET A 42 -23.84 1.81 -8.22
CA MET A 42 -22.55 1.89 -8.88
C MET A 42 -21.69 0.70 -8.49
N GLY A 43 -21.05 0.05 -9.47
CA GLY A 43 -20.02 -0.95 -9.22
C GLY A 43 -18.72 -0.35 -8.66
N ASN A 44 -18.49 0.94 -8.91
CA ASN A 44 -17.38 1.73 -8.35
C ASN A 44 -17.93 3.12 -8.03
N SER A 45 -18.02 3.49 -6.75
CA SER A 45 -18.54 4.80 -6.33
C SER A 45 -17.48 5.90 -6.33
N ARG A 46 -16.22 5.58 -6.60
CA ARG A 46 -15.12 6.54 -6.47
C ARG A 46 -15.19 7.61 -7.55
N MET A 47 -15.09 8.87 -7.18
CA MET A 47 -14.91 9.95 -8.15
C MET A 47 -13.61 9.79 -8.95
N SER A 48 -13.60 10.23 -10.20
CA SER A 48 -12.36 10.30 -10.97
C SER A 48 -11.49 11.45 -10.48
N PHE A 49 -10.17 11.26 -10.51
CA PHE A 49 -9.23 12.33 -10.20
C PHE A 49 -8.93 13.15 -11.46
N LYS A 50 -8.97 14.47 -11.36
CA LYS A 50 -8.54 15.41 -12.41
C LYS A 50 -8.00 16.69 -11.79
N ALA A 51 -6.69 16.90 -11.87
CA ALA A 51 -6.04 18.08 -11.31
C ALA A 51 -5.13 18.76 -12.36
N PRO A 52 -5.18 20.10 -12.50
CA PRO A 52 -4.19 20.82 -13.31
C PRO A 52 -2.81 20.72 -12.68
N ILE A 53 -1.77 20.63 -13.51
CA ILE A 53 -0.39 20.40 -13.08
C ILE A 53 0.34 21.72 -12.84
N THR A 54 1.28 21.73 -11.89
CA THR A 54 2.28 22.80 -11.73
C THR A 54 3.60 22.40 -12.38
N SER A 55 4.07 21.18 -12.10
CA SER A 55 5.36 20.70 -12.58
C SER A 55 5.46 19.17 -12.64
N GLY A 56 6.33 18.70 -13.52
CA GLY A 56 6.81 17.31 -13.61
C GLY A 56 7.96 17.27 -14.61
N SER A 57 9.18 16.99 -14.15
CA SER A 57 10.37 17.04 -15.03
C SER A 57 10.58 15.71 -15.74
N ALA A 58 11.02 15.73 -17.00
CA ALA A 58 11.47 14.52 -17.68
C ALA A 58 12.61 13.85 -16.88
N GLY A 59 12.56 12.53 -16.76
CA GLY A 59 13.48 11.75 -15.92
C GLY A 59 13.17 11.78 -14.43
N SER A 60 12.14 12.51 -13.98
CA SER A 60 11.65 12.48 -12.60
C SER A 60 10.37 11.66 -12.49
N SER A 61 10.13 11.04 -11.34
CA SER A 61 8.83 10.45 -10.99
C SER A 61 7.91 11.40 -10.24
N LEU A 62 8.40 12.57 -9.82
CA LEU A 62 7.65 13.51 -8.99
C LEU A 62 6.76 14.40 -9.85
N VAL A 63 5.48 14.45 -9.50
CA VAL A 63 4.48 15.35 -10.10
C VAL A 63 3.89 16.24 -9.02
N THR A 64 3.75 17.52 -9.33
CA THR A 64 3.12 18.52 -8.47
C THR A 64 1.89 19.07 -9.16
N ILE A 65 0.73 19.02 -8.50
CA ILE A 65 -0.50 19.65 -8.99
C ILE A 65 -0.59 21.12 -8.55
N SER A 66 -1.45 21.89 -9.21
CA SER A 66 -1.66 23.33 -9.01
C SER A 66 -2.46 23.68 -7.77
N GLY A 67 -3.19 22.72 -7.21
CA GLY A 67 -4.18 22.98 -6.17
C GLY A 67 -5.41 23.75 -6.67
N ALA A 68 -5.61 23.81 -7.99
CA ALA A 68 -6.81 24.37 -8.61
C ALA A 68 -7.81 23.27 -9.01
N VAL A 69 -9.06 23.66 -9.26
CA VAL A 69 -10.14 22.75 -9.64
C VAL A 69 -9.84 22.02 -10.96
N PRO A 70 -10.40 20.82 -11.21
CA PRO A 70 -11.42 20.11 -10.42
C PRO A 70 -10.93 19.60 -9.06
N ASP A 71 -9.74 19.00 -9.04
CA ASP A 71 -9.11 18.51 -7.82
C ASP A 71 -8.02 19.43 -7.28
N THR A 72 -8.31 20.00 -6.11
CA THR A 72 -7.39 20.90 -5.41
C THR A 72 -6.37 20.17 -4.52
N THR A 73 -6.55 18.87 -4.28
CA THR A 73 -5.60 18.05 -3.53
C THR A 73 -5.49 16.63 -4.10
N THR A 74 -4.41 15.94 -3.75
CA THR A 74 -4.17 14.52 -4.08
C THR A 74 -4.87 13.54 -3.13
N ASN A 75 -5.72 14.01 -2.21
CA ASN A 75 -6.24 13.20 -1.09
C ASN A 75 -7.09 11.99 -1.53
N HIS A 76 -7.66 12.03 -2.74
CA HIS A 76 -8.39 10.91 -3.32
C HIS A 76 -7.71 10.31 -4.54
N LEU A 77 -6.40 10.53 -4.68
CA LEU A 77 -5.50 9.79 -5.56
C LEU A 77 -4.72 8.80 -4.70
N PHE A 78 -4.62 7.54 -5.11
CA PHE A 78 -4.06 6.46 -4.30
C PHE A 78 -2.90 5.74 -4.98
N PRO A 79 -1.94 5.20 -4.21
CA PRO A 79 -0.97 4.26 -4.74
C PRO A 79 -1.65 3.13 -5.52
N GLY A 80 -1.12 2.83 -6.72
CA GLY A 80 -1.68 1.83 -7.63
C GLY A 80 -2.64 2.40 -8.68
N ASP A 81 -3.12 3.64 -8.53
CA ASP A 81 -3.97 4.25 -9.57
C ASP A 81 -3.23 4.43 -10.88
N ALA A 82 -3.94 4.18 -11.98
CA ALA A 82 -3.50 4.53 -13.31
C ALA A 82 -3.74 6.03 -13.55
N VAL A 83 -2.67 6.77 -13.83
CA VAL A 83 -2.71 8.21 -14.11
C VAL A 83 -2.27 8.49 -15.54
N CYS A 84 -3.12 9.21 -16.24
CA CYS A 84 -2.95 9.72 -17.58
C CYS A 84 -2.62 11.22 -17.48
N PHE A 85 -1.60 11.67 -18.20
CA PHE A 85 -1.35 13.11 -18.32
C PHE A 85 -1.91 13.62 -19.62
N THR A 86 -2.82 14.59 -19.59
CA THR A 86 -3.46 15.14 -20.79
C THR A 86 -3.04 16.59 -20.99
N ASP A 87 -3.09 17.08 -22.22
CA ASP A 87 -3.04 18.51 -22.49
C ASP A 87 -4.39 19.18 -22.15
N ALA A 88 -4.49 20.49 -22.36
CA ALA A 88 -5.73 21.25 -22.15
C ALA A 88 -6.91 20.76 -23.01
N GLY A 89 -6.64 19.98 -24.07
CA GLY A 89 -7.65 19.38 -24.93
C GLY A 89 -8.36 18.18 -24.30
N ASN A 90 -7.77 17.53 -23.30
CA ASN A 90 -8.31 16.37 -22.57
C ASN A 90 -8.70 15.17 -23.46
N ASN A 91 -8.05 14.93 -24.59
CA ASN A 91 -8.51 13.89 -25.53
C ASN A 91 -7.70 12.58 -25.47
N VAL A 92 -6.45 12.62 -25.02
CA VAL A 92 -5.58 11.43 -24.99
C VAL A 92 -4.47 11.61 -23.97
N CYS A 93 -3.98 10.50 -23.42
CA CYS A 93 -2.75 10.52 -22.64
C CYS A 93 -1.59 10.98 -23.51
N ARG A 94 -0.79 11.89 -22.98
CA ARG A 94 0.44 12.35 -23.58
C ARG A 94 1.33 11.16 -23.88
N ASP A 95 1.87 11.16 -25.09
CA ASP A 95 2.69 10.08 -25.63
C ASP A 95 2.01 8.69 -25.58
N ASN A 96 0.66 8.66 -25.54
CA ASN A 96 -0.15 7.46 -25.36
C ASN A 96 0.32 6.60 -24.16
N THR A 97 0.78 7.26 -23.10
CA THR A 97 1.40 6.62 -21.95
C THR A 97 0.59 6.87 -20.69
N THR A 98 0.31 5.78 -19.96
CA THR A 98 -0.29 5.81 -18.63
C THR A 98 0.77 5.42 -17.62
N TYR A 99 0.78 6.10 -16.49
CA TYR A 99 1.67 5.85 -15.37
C TYR A 99 0.90 5.24 -14.21
N THR A 100 1.61 4.68 -13.22
CA THR A 100 1.00 4.20 -11.97
C THR A 100 1.47 5.07 -10.82
N VAL A 101 0.55 5.52 -9.96
CA VAL A 101 0.90 6.25 -8.73
C VAL A 101 1.68 5.32 -7.80
N ALA A 102 2.90 5.71 -7.41
CA ALA A 102 3.75 4.97 -6.49
C ALA A 102 3.46 5.33 -5.04
N ASN A 103 3.41 6.63 -4.73
CA ASN A 103 3.07 7.15 -3.40
C ASN A 103 2.60 8.61 -3.48
N VAL A 104 1.94 9.08 -2.42
CA VAL A 104 1.40 10.44 -2.31
C VAL A 104 1.98 11.08 -1.04
N PRO A 105 3.16 11.73 -1.14
CA PRO A 105 3.88 12.23 0.03
C PRO A 105 3.30 13.53 0.60
N SER A 106 2.43 14.23 -0.14
CA SER A 106 1.73 15.42 0.35
C SER A 106 0.40 15.62 -0.35
N THR A 107 -0.37 16.64 0.06
CA THR A 107 -1.67 16.99 -0.51
C THR A 107 -1.61 17.57 -1.91
N THR A 108 -0.43 17.89 -2.45
CA THR A 108 -0.28 18.46 -3.81
C THR A 108 0.80 17.77 -4.63
N THR A 109 1.44 16.73 -4.11
CA THR A 109 2.48 16.00 -4.81
C THR A 109 2.24 14.51 -4.74
N PHE A 110 2.61 13.82 -5.81
CA PHE A 110 2.63 12.37 -5.88
C PHE A 110 3.80 11.91 -6.75
N ASN A 111 4.25 10.67 -6.53
CA ASN A 111 5.25 10.02 -7.34
C ASN A 111 4.58 8.99 -8.25
N VAL A 112 5.11 8.80 -9.45
CA VAL A 112 4.78 7.67 -10.33
C VAL A 112 5.85 6.58 -10.29
N THR A 113 5.52 5.35 -10.67
CA THR A 113 6.42 4.19 -10.61
C THR A 113 7.56 4.25 -11.62
N THR A 114 7.33 4.87 -12.77
CA THR A 114 8.34 5.08 -13.82
C THR A 114 8.62 6.56 -14.01
N PRO A 115 9.88 6.98 -14.23
CA PRO A 115 10.18 8.36 -14.55
C PRO A 115 9.41 8.86 -15.77
N LEU A 116 8.99 10.12 -15.72
CA LEU A 116 8.34 10.80 -16.83
C LEU A 116 9.24 10.81 -18.06
N THR A 117 8.72 10.41 -19.21
CA THR A 117 9.44 10.50 -20.49
C THR A 117 9.51 11.95 -20.98
N THR A 118 8.45 12.70 -20.73
CA THR A 118 8.26 14.07 -21.20
C THR A 118 7.93 14.98 -20.03
N ALA A 119 8.46 16.20 -20.05
CA ALA A 119 8.15 17.19 -19.03
C ALA A 119 6.69 17.65 -19.13
N LEU A 120 6.06 17.81 -17.97
CA LEU A 120 4.69 18.31 -17.80
C LEU A 120 4.73 19.83 -17.59
N THR A 121 3.69 20.49 -18.06
CA THR A 121 3.53 21.94 -18.09
C THR A 121 2.27 22.37 -17.34
N ALA A 122 2.15 23.67 -17.05
CA ALA A 122 1.01 24.20 -16.31
C ALA A 122 -0.34 24.12 -17.06
N THR A 123 -0.32 23.78 -18.34
CA THR A 123 -1.53 23.54 -19.15
C THR A 123 -1.97 22.08 -19.14
N ASP A 124 -1.18 21.19 -18.56
CA ASP A 124 -1.46 19.76 -18.52
C ASP A 124 -2.32 19.41 -17.29
N TYR A 125 -3.00 18.27 -17.37
CA TYR A 125 -3.79 17.70 -16.30
C TYR A 125 -3.29 16.31 -15.93
N ALA A 126 -3.34 15.98 -14.65
CA ALA A 126 -3.21 14.63 -14.15
C ALA A 126 -4.62 14.04 -14.00
N VAL A 127 -4.90 12.93 -14.66
CA VAL A 127 -6.22 12.31 -14.76
C VAL A 127 -6.13 10.85 -14.32
N ALA A 128 -6.89 10.44 -13.31
CA ALA A 128 -7.08 9.03 -12.96
C ALA A 128 -8.57 8.69 -13.04
N SER A 129 -8.99 8.18 -14.20
CA SER A 129 -10.38 7.81 -14.47
C SER A 129 -10.82 6.64 -13.60
N GLN A 130 -11.94 6.80 -12.91
CA GLN A 130 -12.59 5.75 -12.14
C GLN A 130 -13.83 5.29 -12.91
N SER A 131 -13.78 4.10 -13.47
CA SER A 131 -14.91 3.52 -14.21
C SER A 131 -15.65 2.47 -13.39
N GLY A 132 -16.91 2.24 -13.74
CA GLY A 132 -17.73 1.21 -13.13
C GLY A 132 -18.89 0.77 -14.00
N THR A 133 -19.83 0.08 -13.36
CA THR A 133 -21.11 -0.30 -13.95
C THR A 133 -22.22 0.46 -13.22
N LEU A 134 -23.08 1.17 -13.95
CA LEU A 134 -24.35 1.64 -13.42
C LEU A 134 -25.39 0.53 -13.59
N THR A 135 -26.02 0.13 -12.48
CA THR A 135 -27.15 -0.79 -12.49
C THR A 135 -28.39 -0.05 -12.07
N ILE A 136 -29.39 0.00 -12.94
CA ILE A 136 -30.64 0.73 -12.74
C ILE A 136 -31.76 -0.30 -12.67
N THR A 137 -32.58 -0.24 -11.63
CA THR A 137 -33.80 -1.05 -11.52
C THR A 137 -35.01 -0.12 -11.46
N ALA A 138 -36.09 -0.46 -12.15
CA ALA A 138 -37.37 0.24 -12.02
C ALA A 138 -38.53 -0.69 -12.40
N THR A 139 -39.71 -0.48 -11.81
CA THR A 139 -40.92 -1.21 -12.15
C THR A 139 -41.87 -0.32 -12.95
N THR A 140 -42.23 -0.74 -14.16
CA THR A 140 -43.21 -0.03 -14.99
C THR A 140 -44.57 0.00 -14.32
N VAL A 141 -45.31 1.11 -14.49
CA VAL A 141 -46.71 1.19 -14.04
C VAL A 141 -47.66 1.10 -15.21
N ASN A 142 -47.26 1.65 -16.35
CA ASN A 142 -48.01 1.53 -17.59
C ASN A 142 -47.39 0.46 -18.50
N GLN A 143 -48.23 -0.09 -19.37
CA GLN A 143 -47.77 -1.02 -20.41
C GLN A 143 -46.92 -0.25 -21.43
N VAL A 144 -45.73 -0.77 -21.77
CA VAL A 144 -44.94 -0.24 -22.90
C VAL A 144 -45.34 -0.99 -24.17
N PRO A 145 -45.98 -0.32 -25.15
CA PRO A 145 -46.42 -0.96 -26.38
C PRO A 145 -45.22 -1.26 -27.31
N ILE A 146 -45.45 -2.12 -28.31
CA ILE A 146 -44.50 -2.28 -29.43
C ILE A 146 -44.32 -0.92 -30.12
N GLY A 147 -43.08 -0.57 -30.44
CA GLY A 147 -42.69 0.75 -30.96
C GLY A 147 -42.49 1.82 -29.89
N GLY A 148 -42.91 1.58 -28.64
CA GLY A 148 -42.55 2.41 -27.49
C GLY A 148 -41.07 2.28 -27.13
N LYS A 149 -40.53 3.24 -26.36
CA LYS A 149 -39.09 3.26 -25.99
C LYS A 149 -38.88 3.18 -24.49
N LEU A 150 -37.82 2.52 -24.06
CA LEU A 150 -37.16 2.75 -22.77
C LEU A 150 -36.06 3.79 -22.99
N ILE A 151 -36.01 4.81 -22.15
CA ILE A 151 -35.09 5.95 -22.24
C ILE A 151 -34.38 6.08 -20.90
N ILE A 152 -33.05 6.15 -20.94
CA ILE A 152 -32.19 6.43 -19.80
C ILE A 152 -31.40 7.69 -20.12
N THR A 153 -31.55 8.72 -19.30
CA THR A 153 -30.81 9.98 -19.42
C THR A 153 -29.86 10.13 -18.26
N ILE A 154 -28.57 10.23 -18.57
CA ILE A 154 -27.46 10.27 -17.64
C ILE A 154 -26.82 11.66 -17.71
N PRO A 155 -26.63 12.35 -16.57
CA PRO A 155 -25.90 13.61 -16.55
C PRO A 155 -24.52 13.46 -17.17
N ALA A 156 -24.13 14.39 -18.00
CA ALA A 156 -22.81 14.49 -18.62
C ALA A 156 -22.46 15.96 -18.85
N ASN A 157 -21.20 16.30 -19.06
CA ASN A 157 -20.79 17.67 -19.37
C ASN A 157 -20.54 17.85 -20.88
N ASP A 158 -21.05 18.94 -21.45
CA ASP A 158 -20.64 19.44 -22.77
C ASP A 158 -20.50 20.97 -22.73
N ALA A 159 -19.52 21.41 -21.92
CA ALA A 159 -18.95 22.73 -22.08
C ALA A 159 -18.14 22.79 -23.39
N ASN A 160 -18.87 22.93 -24.50
CA ASN A 160 -18.44 23.59 -25.75
C ASN A 160 -17.63 22.76 -26.78
N SER A 161 -17.92 21.47 -27.01
CA SER A 161 -17.56 20.78 -28.27
C SER A 161 -18.21 19.39 -28.39
N THR A 162 -18.62 19.04 -29.61
CA THR A 162 -19.37 17.85 -30.07
C THR A 162 -18.90 16.43 -29.66
N ALA A 163 -18.01 16.24 -28.67
CA ALA A 163 -17.49 14.91 -28.32
C ALA A 163 -16.97 14.71 -26.86
N LYS A 164 -17.10 15.65 -25.92
CA LYS A 164 -16.42 15.55 -24.61
C LYS A 164 -17.05 14.59 -23.59
N ASN A 165 -18.35 14.31 -23.69
CA ASN A 165 -19.03 13.31 -22.84
C ASN A 165 -18.77 11.85 -23.25
N ASN A 166 -17.87 11.65 -24.21
CA ASN A 166 -17.49 10.34 -24.72
C ASN A 166 -16.02 10.31 -25.16
N ASP A 167 -15.18 11.17 -24.57
CA ASP A 167 -13.76 11.30 -24.91
C ASP A 167 -12.85 10.38 -24.08
N GLY A 168 -13.42 9.69 -23.09
CA GLY A 168 -12.68 8.77 -22.23
C GLY A 168 -11.95 9.45 -21.08
N MET A 169 -12.23 10.74 -20.83
CA MET A 169 -11.78 11.47 -19.66
C MET A 169 -12.96 11.81 -18.75
N PRO A 170 -12.72 11.99 -17.45
CA PRO A 170 -13.76 12.42 -16.54
C PRO A 170 -14.15 13.88 -16.81
N ASP A 171 -15.45 14.09 -16.82
CA ASP A 171 -16.05 15.41 -16.89
C ASP A 171 -15.82 16.20 -15.60
N SER A 172 -15.72 17.53 -15.75
CA SER A 172 -15.63 18.47 -14.64
C SER A 172 -16.40 19.76 -14.91
N ALA A 173 -17.28 20.19 -14.01
CA ALA A 173 -17.99 21.46 -14.14
C ALA A 173 -18.25 22.15 -12.78
N ALA A 174 -18.84 23.35 -12.84
CA ALA A 174 -19.12 24.15 -11.65
C ALA A 174 -20.28 23.59 -10.80
N SER A 175 -21.13 22.73 -11.34
CA SER A 175 -22.29 22.16 -10.62
C SER A 175 -22.68 20.80 -11.19
N VAL A 176 -23.42 20.01 -10.39
CA VAL A 176 -23.94 18.69 -10.81
C VAL A 176 -24.90 18.75 -12.00
N ALA A 177 -25.47 19.92 -12.31
CA ALA A 177 -26.34 20.12 -13.48
C ALA A 177 -25.56 20.27 -14.79
N LEU A 178 -24.26 20.58 -14.69
CA LEU A 178 -23.35 20.77 -15.83
C LEU A 178 -22.23 19.74 -15.83
N ASN A 179 -22.17 18.86 -14.82
CA ASN A 179 -21.15 17.83 -14.65
C ASN A 179 -21.79 16.46 -14.83
N GLY A 180 -20.98 15.41 -15.03
CA GLY A 180 -21.54 14.07 -15.03
C GLY A 180 -20.59 12.98 -15.49
N PHE A 181 -21.18 11.97 -16.09
CA PHE A 181 -20.49 10.75 -16.47
C PHE A 181 -20.06 10.77 -17.93
N ASP A 182 -18.87 10.25 -18.19
CA ASP A 182 -18.35 10.04 -19.55
C ASP A 182 -18.53 8.58 -19.98
N LEU A 183 -18.96 8.35 -21.22
CA LEU A 183 -19.24 7.01 -21.73
C LEU A 183 -18.03 6.28 -22.36
N SER A 184 -16.89 6.94 -22.51
CA SER A 184 -15.61 6.41 -22.99
C SER A 184 -15.72 5.61 -24.28
N SER A 185 -15.88 6.28 -25.42
CA SER A 185 -16.16 5.68 -26.73
C SER A 185 -17.24 4.58 -26.68
N PHE A 186 -18.46 4.94 -26.27
CA PHE A 186 -19.55 4.00 -26.02
C PHE A 186 -19.82 3.02 -27.17
N ALA A 187 -19.72 1.73 -26.88
CA ALA A 187 -20.19 0.66 -27.76
C ALA A 187 -21.57 0.16 -27.29
N VAL A 188 -22.51 -0.01 -28.21
CA VAL A 188 -23.90 -0.45 -27.95
C VAL A 188 -24.00 -1.70 -27.05
N ALA A 189 -23.04 -2.62 -27.15
CA ALA A 189 -22.98 -3.83 -26.33
C ALA A 189 -22.77 -3.58 -24.82
N ARG A 190 -22.37 -2.37 -24.42
CA ARG A 190 -22.10 -2.00 -23.03
C ARG A 190 -23.35 -1.63 -22.24
N ALA A 191 -24.51 -1.52 -22.88
CA ALA A 191 -25.78 -1.35 -22.19
C ALA A 191 -26.77 -2.47 -22.52
N THR A 192 -27.34 -3.07 -21.46
CA THR A 192 -28.25 -4.21 -21.56
C THR A 192 -29.49 -3.98 -20.72
N VAL A 193 -30.61 -4.59 -21.13
CA VAL A 193 -31.90 -4.53 -20.42
C VAL A 193 -32.38 -5.96 -20.18
N THR A 194 -32.74 -6.28 -18.95
CA THR A 194 -33.30 -7.57 -18.56
C THR A 194 -34.57 -7.39 -17.72
N GLY A 195 -35.41 -8.43 -17.64
CA GLY A 195 -36.68 -8.38 -16.91
C GLY A 195 -37.61 -9.54 -17.27
N ALA A 196 -38.41 -10.04 -16.31
CA ALA A 196 -39.18 -11.30 -16.45
C ALA A 196 -40.22 -11.27 -17.60
N SER A 197 -40.86 -10.13 -17.85
CA SER A 197 -41.82 -9.92 -18.97
C SER A 197 -41.30 -8.92 -20.02
N CYS A 198 -40.09 -8.39 -19.81
CA CYS A 198 -39.44 -7.37 -20.65
C CYS A 198 -37.97 -7.75 -20.89
N THR A 199 -37.78 -8.99 -21.36
CA THR A 199 -36.46 -9.57 -21.62
C THR A 199 -35.71 -8.82 -22.72
N ALA A 200 -34.38 -8.96 -22.73
CA ALA A 200 -33.51 -8.35 -23.74
C ALA A 200 -33.95 -8.64 -25.18
N ALA A 201 -34.43 -9.86 -25.45
CA ALA A 201 -34.89 -10.30 -26.77
C ALA A 201 -36.14 -9.54 -27.28
N ASN A 202 -36.85 -8.83 -26.39
CA ASN A 202 -38.03 -8.05 -26.74
C ASN A 202 -37.73 -6.58 -27.05
N TRP A 203 -36.52 -6.14 -26.72
CA TRP A 203 -36.00 -4.82 -27.05
C TRP A 203 -35.15 -4.92 -28.31
N GLY A 204 -35.25 -3.92 -29.18
CA GLY A 204 -34.30 -3.74 -30.27
C GLY A 204 -32.91 -3.39 -29.73
N THR A 205 -31.94 -3.34 -30.64
CA THR A 205 -30.57 -2.88 -30.35
C THR A 205 -30.60 -1.51 -29.68
N ALA A 206 -29.77 -1.31 -28.64
CA ALA A 206 -29.68 0.00 -27.99
C ALA A 206 -29.23 1.06 -28.99
N GLY A 207 -29.97 2.17 -29.06
CA GLY A 207 -29.54 3.37 -29.74
C GLY A 207 -28.99 4.36 -28.71
N VAL A 208 -27.77 4.83 -28.93
CA VAL A 208 -27.22 5.95 -28.16
C VAL A 208 -27.37 7.21 -28.99
N ALA A 209 -28.05 8.19 -28.42
CA ALA A 209 -28.14 9.53 -28.97
C ALA A 209 -27.60 10.49 -27.91
N THR A 210 -26.48 11.13 -28.20
CA THR A 210 -26.09 12.34 -27.48
C THR A 210 -26.98 13.47 -28.00
N THR A 211 -27.95 13.90 -27.20
CA THR A 211 -28.82 15.02 -27.56
C THR A 211 -28.11 16.32 -27.25
N PHE A 212 -27.61 17.00 -28.29
CA PHE A 212 -27.04 18.34 -28.18
C PHE A 212 -28.17 19.39 -28.17
N ALA A 213 -28.36 20.11 -27.07
CA ALA A 213 -29.20 21.31 -27.09
C ALA A 213 -28.39 22.48 -27.70
N THR A 214 -28.45 22.64 -29.02
CA THR A 214 -27.96 23.85 -29.70
C THR A 214 -28.91 25.02 -29.44
N GLY A 215 -28.87 25.58 -28.23
CA GLY A 215 -29.56 26.84 -27.92
C GLY A 215 -29.94 27.00 -26.47
N GLY A 216 -29.11 27.69 -25.68
CA GLY A 216 -29.50 28.50 -24.52
C GLY A 216 -30.26 27.84 -23.35
N GLY A 217 -30.43 26.51 -23.32
CA GLY A 217 -31.31 25.82 -22.37
C GLY A 217 -30.82 24.43 -21.92
N GLY A 218 -29.55 24.30 -21.54
CA GLY A 218 -29.20 23.71 -20.24
C GLY A 218 -29.21 22.21 -19.96
N THR A 219 -29.17 21.28 -20.94
CA THR A 219 -28.74 19.90 -20.63
C THR A 219 -27.75 19.34 -21.65
N THR A 220 -26.68 18.73 -21.12
CA THR A 220 -25.58 18.09 -21.87
C THR A 220 -25.58 16.56 -21.68
N ASP A 221 -26.72 16.05 -21.21
CA ASP A 221 -26.93 14.68 -20.79
C ASP A 221 -26.82 13.69 -21.95
N THR A 222 -26.37 12.48 -21.63
CA THR A 222 -26.38 11.38 -22.58
C THR A 222 -27.67 10.58 -22.47
N THR A 223 -28.31 10.34 -23.62
CA THR A 223 -29.52 9.52 -23.69
C THR A 223 -29.23 8.17 -24.36
N ILE A 224 -29.55 7.09 -23.64
CA ILE A 224 -29.54 5.73 -24.16
C ILE A 224 -30.98 5.26 -24.27
N SER A 225 -31.35 4.72 -25.42
CA SER A 225 -32.72 4.27 -25.66
C SER A 225 -32.80 2.89 -26.30
N TRP A 226 -33.87 2.17 -25.97
CA TRP A 226 -34.21 0.90 -26.59
C TRP A 226 -35.65 0.98 -27.10
N THR A 227 -35.84 0.67 -28.38
CA THR A 227 -37.19 0.56 -28.96
C THR A 227 -37.74 -0.83 -28.71
N ARG A 228 -38.99 -0.94 -28.26
CA ARG A 228 -39.67 -2.22 -28.05
C ARG A 228 -40.03 -2.86 -29.39
N ALA A 229 -39.59 -4.10 -29.64
CA ALA A 229 -39.60 -4.70 -30.98
C ALA A 229 -40.65 -5.81 -31.21
N THR A 230 -40.78 -6.78 -30.31
CA THR A 230 -41.48 -8.05 -30.62
C THR A 230 -42.71 -8.34 -29.75
N SER A 231 -42.81 -7.76 -28.56
CA SER A 231 -43.92 -7.98 -27.61
C SER A 231 -44.16 -6.75 -26.76
N ILE A 232 -45.31 -6.69 -26.08
CA ILE A 232 -45.61 -5.63 -25.10
C ILE A 232 -44.82 -5.84 -23.79
N CYS A 233 -44.43 -4.77 -23.12
CA CYS A 233 -43.98 -4.80 -21.73
C CYS A 233 -45.20 -4.56 -20.85
N SER A 234 -45.66 -5.55 -20.08
CA SER A 234 -46.84 -5.39 -19.23
C SER A 234 -46.64 -4.31 -18.16
N ALA A 235 -47.74 -3.77 -17.63
CA ALA A 235 -47.69 -3.02 -16.38
C ALA A 235 -47.14 -3.91 -15.26
N GLY A 236 -46.37 -3.33 -14.33
CA GLY A 236 -45.75 -4.05 -13.22
C GLY A 236 -44.48 -4.82 -13.58
N SER A 237 -43.93 -4.63 -14.77
CA SER A 237 -42.70 -5.29 -15.20
C SER A 237 -41.48 -4.65 -14.55
N VAL A 238 -40.63 -5.48 -13.93
CA VAL A 238 -39.30 -5.05 -13.45
C VAL A 238 -38.33 -4.97 -14.62
N LEU A 239 -37.70 -3.82 -14.77
CA LEU A 239 -36.61 -3.54 -15.68
C LEU A 239 -35.31 -3.48 -14.88
N THR A 240 -34.29 -4.21 -15.32
CA THR A 240 -32.91 -4.10 -14.84
C THR A 240 -32.02 -3.71 -16.00
N ILE A 241 -31.47 -2.51 -15.96
CA ILE A 241 -30.57 -1.94 -16.94
C ILE A 241 -29.15 -1.97 -16.38
N SER A 242 -28.18 -2.46 -17.14
CA SER A 242 -26.76 -2.42 -16.78
C SER A 242 -25.98 -1.68 -17.86
N ILE A 243 -25.20 -0.68 -17.45
CA ILE A 243 -24.37 0.16 -18.32
C ILE A 243 -22.92 0.08 -17.81
N THR A 244 -22.03 -0.55 -18.57
CA THR A 244 -20.67 -0.87 -18.13
C THR A 244 -19.61 0.09 -18.70
N GLY A 245 -18.51 0.25 -17.97
CA GLY A 245 -17.33 1.03 -18.37
C GLY A 245 -17.52 2.55 -18.36
N ILE A 246 -18.61 3.02 -17.76
CA ILE A 246 -18.87 4.45 -17.62
C ILE A 246 -17.86 5.06 -16.66
N ILE A 247 -17.29 6.21 -17.02
CA ILE A 247 -16.33 6.95 -16.21
C ILE A 247 -17.11 7.87 -15.27
N ASN A 248 -16.79 7.79 -13.99
CA ASN A 248 -17.37 8.65 -12.97
C ASN A 248 -16.88 10.09 -13.13
N PRO A 249 -17.71 11.10 -12.79
CA PRO A 249 -17.29 12.50 -12.79
C PRO A 249 -16.05 12.73 -11.94
N SER A 250 -15.30 13.77 -12.28
CA SER A 250 -14.42 14.43 -11.31
C SER A 250 -15.21 15.45 -10.47
N PRO A 251 -14.71 15.86 -9.30
CA PRO A 251 -15.47 16.70 -8.37
C PRO A 251 -15.92 18.03 -8.99
N ILE A 252 -17.10 18.50 -8.59
CA ILE A 252 -17.56 19.84 -8.97
C ILE A 252 -16.72 20.94 -8.31
N THR A 253 -16.77 22.16 -8.86
CA THR A 253 -16.17 23.33 -8.20
C THR A 253 -16.80 23.55 -6.82
N GLY A 254 -15.97 23.66 -5.78
CA GLY A 254 -16.43 23.84 -4.39
C GLY A 254 -16.86 22.55 -3.69
N HIS A 255 -16.62 21.40 -4.31
CA HIS A 255 -16.79 20.10 -3.67
C HIS A 255 -16.02 20.02 -2.34
N THR A 256 -16.64 19.37 -1.34
CA THR A 256 -16.03 19.10 -0.04
C THR A 256 -15.74 17.61 0.08
N GLN A 257 -14.46 17.24 0.14
CA GLN A 257 -14.04 15.84 0.24
C GLN A 257 -14.73 15.11 1.38
N GLY A 258 -15.17 13.88 1.11
CA GLY A 258 -15.99 13.05 1.99
C GLY A 258 -17.49 13.37 1.92
N THR A 259 -17.92 14.33 1.10
CA THR A 259 -19.33 14.63 0.82
C THR A 259 -19.65 14.30 -0.63
N ALA A 260 -20.56 13.36 -0.86
CA ALA A 260 -20.87 12.90 -2.20
C ALA A 260 -21.52 13.99 -3.07
N ASP A 261 -21.18 14.02 -4.36
CA ASP A 261 -21.91 14.78 -5.38
C ASP A 261 -23.10 13.92 -5.86
N VAL A 262 -24.33 14.43 -5.79
CA VAL A 262 -25.53 13.63 -6.06
C VAL A 262 -26.10 13.92 -7.45
N TYR A 263 -26.10 12.91 -8.31
CA TYR A 263 -26.59 12.97 -9.69
C TYR A 263 -27.93 12.24 -9.81
N GLY A 264 -28.86 12.81 -10.59
CA GLY A 264 -30.13 12.17 -10.93
C GLY A 264 -30.04 11.47 -12.28
N ILE A 265 -30.46 10.21 -12.36
CA ILE A 265 -30.57 9.47 -13.62
C ILE A 265 -32.04 9.39 -13.98
N THR A 266 -32.44 9.89 -15.15
CA THR A 266 -33.84 9.78 -15.57
C THR A 266 -34.07 8.44 -16.23
N VAL A 267 -35.10 7.73 -15.76
CA VAL A 267 -35.64 6.52 -16.39
C VAL A 267 -37.03 6.86 -16.89
N ALA A 268 -37.28 6.67 -18.18
CA ALA A 268 -38.58 6.92 -18.77
C ALA A 268 -38.98 5.84 -19.77
N THR A 269 -40.28 5.60 -19.91
CA THR A 269 -40.83 4.84 -21.03
C THR A 269 -41.78 5.70 -21.84
N THR A 270 -41.88 5.41 -23.13
CA THR A 270 -42.78 6.10 -24.06
C THR A 270 -43.68 5.14 -24.81
N ASP A 271 -44.79 5.64 -25.32
CA ASP A 271 -45.59 4.95 -26.32
C ASP A 271 -44.95 5.03 -27.73
N SER A 272 -45.61 4.44 -28.73
CA SER A 272 -45.13 4.46 -30.12
C SER A 272 -45.15 5.85 -30.78
N SER A 273 -45.83 6.82 -30.17
CA SER A 273 -45.87 8.23 -30.61
C SER A 273 -44.87 9.10 -29.84
N SER A 274 -43.98 8.49 -29.03
CA SER A 274 -43.01 9.17 -28.17
C SER A 274 -43.62 10.00 -27.03
N ASN A 275 -44.86 9.75 -26.63
CA ASN A 275 -45.40 10.33 -25.39
C ASN A 275 -44.83 9.58 -24.19
N THR A 276 -44.29 10.30 -23.20
CA THR A 276 -43.86 9.69 -21.93
C THR A 276 -45.06 9.09 -21.21
N ILE A 277 -45.00 7.79 -20.91
CA ILE A 277 -46.03 7.04 -20.19
C ILE A 277 -45.58 6.65 -18.79
N ASP A 278 -44.28 6.44 -18.58
CA ASP A 278 -43.72 6.40 -17.24
C ASP A 278 -42.43 7.20 -17.10
N SER A 279 -42.17 7.76 -15.92
CA SER A 279 -40.90 8.42 -15.60
C SER A 279 -40.57 8.36 -14.10
N VAL A 280 -39.27 8.31 -13.78
CA VAL A 280 -38.70 8.43 -12.43
C VAL A 280 -37.26 8.92 -12.52
N VAL A 281 -36.76 9.59 -11.47
CA VAL A 281 -35.36 10.05 -11.38
C VAL A 281 -34.69 9.48 -10.12
N PRO A 282 -34.26 8.20 -10.13
CA PRO A 282 -33.39 7.68 -9.08
C PRO A 282 -32.07 8.45 -9.00
N ARG A 283 -31.43 8.44 -7.84
CA ARG A 283 -30.20 9.20 -7.58
C ARG A 283 -29.02 8.28 -7.29
N VAL A 284 -27.85 8.75 -7.68
CA VAL A 284 -26.55 8.11 -7.47
C VAL A 284 -25.56 9.14 -6.97
N ALA A 285 -24.64 8.74 -6.09
CA ALA A 285 -23.78 9.68 -5.39
C ALA A 285 -22.32 9.18 -5.33
N PRO A 286 -21.49 9.47 -6.35
CA PRO A 286 -20.05 9.26 -6.29
C PRO A 286 -19.43 10.03 -5.11
N VAL A 287 -18.42 9.43 -4.48
CA VAL A 287 -17.67 10.02 -3.35
C VAL A 287 -16.26 9.44 -3.32
N GLU A 288 -15.33 10.15 -2.70
CA GLU A 288 -13.96 9.68 -2.50
C GLU A 288 -13.95 8.33 -1.77
N ALA A 289 -13.04 7.45 -2.16
CA ALA A 289 -12.77 6.23 -1.40
C ALA A 289 -11.87 6.52 -0.19
N VAL A 290 -11.68 5.53 0.67
CA VAL A 290 -10.80 5.64 1.85
C VAL A 290 -9.54 4.81 1.61
N LEU A 291 -8.38 5.45 1.69
CA LEU A 291 -7.09 4.75 1.70
C LEU A 291 -6.81 4.25 3.11
N ILE A 292 -6.66 2.92 3.25
CA ILE A 292 -6.22 2.27 4.48
C ILE A 292 -4.80 1.76 4.26
N SER A 293 -3.83 2.26 5.03
CA SER A 293 -2.42 1.93 4.85
C SER A 293 -1.68 1.82 6.19
N ALA A 294 -0.51 1.18 6.16
CA ALA A 294 0.43 1.08 7.27
C ALA A 294 1.87 1.11 6.73
N THR A 295 2.79 1.61 7.55
CA THR A 295 4.23 1.58 7.30
C THR A 295 4.88 0.68 8.33
N VAL A 296 5.82 -0.16 7.90
CA VAL A 296 6.63 -1.02 8.77
C VAL A 296 8.09 -0.59 8.60
N ASP A 297 8.70 -0.14 9.70
CA ASP A 297 10.09 0.30 9.70
C ASP A 297 11.07 -0.89 9.74
N GLU A 298 12.26 -0.66 9.21
CA GLU A 298 13.41 -1.57 9.33
C GLU A 298 13.81 -1.73 10.80
N SER A 299 14.06 -2.96 11.26
CA SER A 299 14.36 -3.27 12.66
C SER A 299 15.41 -4.38 12.81
N LEU A 300 16.33 -4.19 13.75
CA LEU A 300 17.32 -5.18 14.19
C LEU A 300 17.52 -5.05 15.69
N THR A 301 17.45 -6.16 16.42
CA THR A 301 17.77 -6.23 17.86
C THR A 301 18.70 -7.41 18.13
N LEU A 302 19.78 -7.16 18.88
CA LEU A 302 20.64 -8.18 19.47
C LEU A 302 20.58 -8.04 21.01
N THR A 303 20.26 -9.13 21.70
CA THR A 303 20.31 -9.20 23.17
C THR A 303 21.39 -10.18 23.60
N ILE A 304 22.18 -9.81 24.61
CA ILE A 304 23.16 -10.67 25.26
C ILE A 304 22.71 -10.87 26.71
N ALA A 305 22.46 -12.11 27.10
CA ALA A 305 22.10 -12.48 28.46
C ALA A 305 23.21 -13.29 29.13
N GLY A 306 23.51 -12.96 30.38
CA GLY A 306 24.35 -13.80 31.23
C GLY A 306 23.60 -15.06 31.65
N LEU A 307 24.35 -16.13 31.89
CA LEU A 307 23.82 -17.41 32.34
C LEU A 307 24.44 -17.77 33.70
N THR A 308 23.59 -18.28 34.58
CA THR A 308 23.99 -18.69 35.93
C THR A 308 24.93 -19.88 35.87
N GLY A 309 26.08 -19.79 36.55
CA GLY A 309 26.93 -20.94 36.81
C GLY A 309 26.35 -21.82 37.92
N GLY A 310 27.00 -22.94 38.22
CA GLY A 310 26.57 -23.81 39.31
C GLY A 310 25.78 -25.02 38.81
N ALA A 311 26.47 -25.84 38.03
CA ALA A 311 26.01 -27.15 37.54
C ALA A 311 25.02 -27.18 36.37
N GLN A 312 24.77 -26.05 35.71
CA GLN A 312 24.02 -26.03 34.46
C GLN A 312 24.90 -26.43 33.27
N THR A 313 24.34 -27.18 32.32
CA THR A 313 25.07 -27.66 31.14
C THR A 313 24.74 -26.82 29.92
N TYR A 314 25.75 -26.18 29.34
CA TYR A 314 25.68 -25.47 28.07
C TYR A 314 26.81 -25.98 27.17
N CYS A 315 26.55 -26.11 25.87
CA CYS A 315 27.53 -26.70 24.93
C CYS A 315 28.13 -28.03 25.42
N GLY A 316 27.29 -28.89 26.01
CA GLY A 316 27.71 -30.19 26.56
C GLY A 316 28.57 -30.15 27.82
N SER A 317 28.92 -28.97 28.33
CA SER A 317 29.81 -28.81 29.49
C SER A 317 29.13 -28.12 30.66
N GLN A 318 29.44 -28.59 31.87
CA GLN A 318 28.96 -27.99 33.10
C GLN A 318 29.62 -26.63 33.32
N THR A 319 28.82 -25.57 33.44
CA THR A 319 29.29 -24.22 33.72
C THR A 319 29.50 -23.99 35.21
N TYR A 320 30.63 -23.35 35.54
CA TYR A 320 31.04 -23.04 36.91
C TYR A 320 31.10 -21.54 37.16
N VAL A 321 31.10 -20.74 36.11
CA VAL A 321 31.22 -19.27 36.16
C VAL A 321 29.91 -18.65 35.68
N THR A 322 29.26 -17.90 36.58
CA THR A 322 28.11 -17.05 36.23
C THR A 322 28.58 -15.88 35.38
N SER A 323 28.06 -15.76 34.16
CA SER A 323 28.29 -14.59 33.31
C SER A 323 27.20 -13.54 33.51
N THR A 324 27.47 -12.33 33.03
CA THR A 324 26.48 -11.27 32.84
C THR A 324 26.42 -10.89 31.36
N ALA A 325 25.57 -9.93 30.98
CA ALA A 325 25.58 -9.38 29.62
C ALA A 325 26.93 -8.76 29.23
N THR A 326 27.74 -8.33 30.20
CA THR A 326 28.95 -7.53 29.98
C THR A 326 30.23 -8.14 30.56
N SER A 327 30.17 -9.31 31.20
CA SER A 327 31.34 -9.90 31.83
C SER A 327 31.27 -11.41 32.01
N ILE A 328 32.45 -12.05 31.96
CA ILE A 328 32.68 -13.45 32.36
C ILE A 328 33.75 -13.43 33.46
N PRO A 329 33.34 -13.36 34.74
CA PRO A 329 34.26 -13.27 35.86
C PRO A 329 34.81 -14.66 36.20
N TRP A 330 35.91 -15.05 35.54
CA TRP A 330 36.57 -16.34 35.75
C TRP A 330 36.91 -16.65 37.23
N SER A 331 36.99 -15.63 38.09
CA SER A 331 37.41 -15.73 39.49
C SER A 331 38.88 -16.15 39.64
N THR A 332 39.37 -16.25 40.87
CA THR A 332 40.76 -16.65 41.13
C THR A 332 41.01 -18.07 40.64
N GLN A 333 41.93 -18.21 39.69
CA GLN A 333 42.41 -19.52 39.25
C GLN A 333 43.56 -19.97 40.14
N THR A 334 43.35 -21.05 40.90
CA THR A 334 44.43 -21.75 41.60
C THR A 334 45.08 -22.69 40.58
N GLY A 335 46.33 -22.43 40.21
CA GLY A 335 47.03 -23.11 39.12
C GLY A 335 46.85 -24.64 39.10
N GLY A 336 46.53 -25.17 37.92
CA GLY A 336 46.26 -26.58 37.65
C GLY A 336 45.58 -26.75 36.29
N ALA A 337 45.94 -27.81 35.56
CA ALA A 337 45.44 -28.09 34.21
C ALA A 337 43.98 -28.59 34.24
N GLY A 338 43.02 -27.66 34.36
CA GLY A 338 41.59 -27.96 34.36
C GLY A 338 40.78 -26.96 33.54
N PHE A 339 39.75 -27.44 32.87
CA PHE A 339 38.82 -26.58 32.13
C PHE A 339 37.87 -25.84 33.06
N LYS A 340 37.64 -24.56 32.78
CA LYS A 340 36.57 -23.75 33.34
C LYS A 340 35.64 -23.33 32.22
N TYR A 341 34.34 -23.47 32.45
CA TYR A 341 33.30 -23.14 31.49
C TYR A 341 32.39 -22.03 32.00
N SER A 342 32.03 -21.13 31.09
CA SER A 342 30.97 -20.13 31.23
C SER A 342 30.16 -20.06 29.93
N ALA A 343 28.99 -19.45 29.95
CA ALA A 343 28.20 -19.27 28.74
C ALA A 343 27.43 -17.95 28.78
N GLN A 344 27.16 -17.38 27.62
CA GLN A 344 26.18 -16.31 27.40
C GLN A 344 25.14 -16.79 26.38
N GLN A 345 23.95 -16.19 26.42
CA GLN A 345 22.92 -16.40 25.41
C GLN A 345 22.80 -15.16 24.53
N LEU A 346 22.84 -15.36 23.21
CA LEU A 346 22.61 -14.31 22.21
C LEU A 346 21.26 -14.54 21.55
N THR A 347 20.45 -13.50 21.46
CA THR A 347 19.14 -13.57 20.81
C THR A 347 18.98 -12.43 19.80
N VAL A 348 18.58 -12.75 18.57
CA VAL A 348 18.38 -11.80 17.47
C VAL A 348 16.94 -11.79 17.00
N SER A 349 16.41 -10.59 16.75
CA SER A 349 15.15 -10.36 16.04
C SER A 349 15.34 -9.30 14.95
N THR A 350 14.80 -9.54 13.76
CA THR A 350 14.89 -8.62 12.62
C THR A 350 13.78 -8.90 11.60
N ASN A 351 13.30 -7.84 10.93
CA ASN A 351 12.41 -7.94 9.76
C ASN A 351 13.17 -7.79 8.42
N ALA A 352 14.50 -7.83 8.44
CA ALA A 352 15.33 -7.77 7.25
C ALA A 352 15.12 -8.98 6.33
N THR A 353 14.81 -8.73 5.05
CA THR A 353 14.42 -9.81 4.11
C THR A 353 15.56 -10.78 3.81
N SER A 354 16.81 -10.28 3.83
CA SER A 354 18.02 -11.09 3.66
C SER A 354 18.67 -11.47 5.00
N GLY A 355 17.93 -11.31 6.11
CA GLY A 355 18.31 -11.77 7.44
C GLY A 355 19.44 -10.97 8.10
N TYR A 356 20.33 -11.67 8.81
CA TYR A 356 21.36 -11.05 9.66
C TYR A 356 22.61 -11.92 9.82
N ILE A 357 23.70 -11.28 10.28
CA ILE A 357 24.93 -11.93 10.74
C ILE A 357 25.35 -11.28 12.07
N VAL A 358 25.73 -12.10 13.06
CA VAL A 358 26.45 -11.67 14.26
C VAL A 358 27.89 -12.18 14.18
N THR A 359 28.85 -11.27 14.29
CA THR A 359 30.27 -11.61 14.38
C THR A 359 30.80 -11.47 15.80
N LEU A 360 31.82 -12.27 16.13
CA LEU A 360 32.58 -12.23 17.37
C LEU A 360 34.06 -11.98 17.07
N GLN A 361 34.67 -11.11 17.85
CA GLN A 361 36.11 -10.84 17.86
C GLN A 361 36.55 -10.50 19.29
N GLU A 362 37.85 -10.57 19.55
CA GLU A 362 38.47 -9.99 20.74
C GLU A 362 39.41 -8.84 20.38
N ASN A 363 39.81 -8.06 21.38
CA ASN A 363 40.77 -6.98 21.18
C ASN A 363 42.23 -7.47 21.18
N ASP A 364 42.55 -8.50 21.96
CA ASP A 364 43.89 -9.06 22.15
C ASP A 364 43.74 -10.34 23.00
N GLN A 365 44.79 -11.15 23.12
CA GLN A 365 44.81 -12.24 24.11
C GLN A 365 44.64 -11.68 25.53
N MET A 366 44.26 -12.54 26.50
CA MET A 366 44.07 -12.07 27.87
C MET A 366 45.41 -11.64 28.49
N GLY A 367 45.67 -10.34 28.52
CA GLY A 367 46.92 -9.74 28.97
C GLY A 367 46.99 -9.56 30.48
N LYS A 368 48.14 -9.90 31.08
CA LYS A 368 48.38 -9.65 32.51
C LYS A 368 48.32 -8.15 32.80
N ASN A 369 47.43 -7.75 33.68
CA ASN A 369 47.10 -6.38 34.06
C ASN A 369 46.85 -5.47 32.84
N GLY A 370 46.31 -6.04 31.74
CA GLY A 370 46.03 -5.31 30.50
C GLY A 370 47.22 -5.08 29.58
N ASN A 371 48.33 -5.81 29.77
CA ASN A 371 49.46 -5.77 28.86
C ASN A 371 49.05 -6.21 27.45
N THR A 372 49.60 -5.57 26.43
CA THR A 372 49.50 -6.02 25.03
C THR A 372 50.23 -7.35 24.83
N CYS A 373 49.63 -8.25 24.04
CA CYS A 373 50.17 -9.55 23.67
C CYS A 373 50.55 -9.54 22.20
N THR A 374 51.81 -9.26 21.88
CA THR A 374 52.20 -9.16 20.46
C THR A 374 52.43 -10.54 19.83
N GLY A 375 51.58 -10.86 18.86
CA GLY A 375 51.62 -12.07 18.01
C GLY A 375 50.60 -13.12 18.45
N THR A 376 50.25 -14.05 17.55
CA THR A 376 49.20 -15.06 17.77
C THR A 376 49.64 -16.26 18.63
N ALA A 377 50.89 -16.30 19.07
CA ALA A 377 51.43 -17.39 19.88
C ALA A 377 52.55 -16.93 20.83
N PRO A 378 52.77 -17.63 21.95
CA PRO A 378 53.90 -17.37 22.83
C PRO A 378 55.25 -17.48 22.10
N SER A 379 56.12 -16.48 22.29
CA SER A 379 57.50 -16.47 21.79
C SER A 379 58.41 -17.41 22.61
N SER A 380 58.04 -17.71 23.85
CA SER A 380 58.73 -18.68 24.71
C SER A 380 57.80 -19.26 25.78
N GLY A 381 57.86 -20.58 25.99
CA GLY A 381 57.03 -21.27 26.97
C GLY A 381 55.54 -21.21 26.62
N GLN A 382 54.68 -21.03 27.63
CA GLN A 382 53.22 -21.10 27.47
C GLN A 382 52.51 -19.73 27.55
N PHE A 383 53.20 -18.70 28.05
CA PHE A 383 52.58 -17.40 28.39
C PHE A 383 53.48 -16.18 28.11
N THR A 384 54.70 -16.38 27.58
CA THR A 384 55.60 -15.27 27.23
C THR A 384 55.42 -14.93 25.76
N PHE A 385 54.95 -13.73 25.46
CA PHE A 385 54.79 -13.22 24.10
C PHE A 385 55.96 -12.29 23.76
N SER A 386 56.07 -11.87 22.50
CA SER A 386 57.12 -10.92 22.07
C SER A 386 57.05 -9.61 22.86
N ALA A 387 55.83 -9.21 23.24
CA ALA A 387 55.56 -8.25 24.29
C ALA A 387 54.49 -8.83 25.22
N GLY A 388 54.66 -8.66 26.52
CA GLY A 388 53.66 -9.03 27.52
C GLY A 388 53.73 -10.47 28.05
N THR A 389 52.89 -10.71 29.05
CA THR A 389 52.63 -12.02 29.63
C THR A 389 51.14 -12.23 29.58
N CYS A 390 50.70 -13.30 28.93
CA CYS A 390 49.30 -13.45 28.54
C CYS A 390 48.83 -14.88 28.75
N ILE A 391 47.51 -15.04 28.88
CA ILE A 391 46.87 -16.33 28.62
C ILE A 391 46.58 -16.32 27.12
N ARG A 392 47.24 -17.22 26.40
CA ARG A 392 47.08 -17.40 24.95
C ARG A 392 45.66 -17.80 24.57
N ASP A 393 45.38 -17.75 23.28
CA ASP A 393 44.24 -18.49 22.73
C ASP A 393 44.51 -19.98 22.63
N THR A 394 43.43 -20.76 22.65
CA THR A 394 43.47 -22.20 22.44
C THR A 394 43.87 -22.54 21.02
N VAL A 395 44.74 -23.54 20.89
CA VAL A 395 45.05 -24.18 19.61
C VAL A 395 44.38 -25.56 19.49
N CYS A 396 43.47 -25.88 20.41
CA CYS A 396 42.82 -27.18 20.54
C CYS A 396 43.83 -28.33 20.65
N THR A 397 43.39 -29.61 20.59
CA THR A 397 44.26 -30.76 20.93
C THR A 397 44.42 -31.74 19.79
N VAL A 398 43.34 -32.44 19.44
CA VAL A 398 43.40 -33.55 18.46
C VAL A 398 43.36 -33.01 17.04
N SER A 399 42.59 -31.94 16.82
CA SER A 399 42.63 -31.14 15.60
C SER A 399 42.99 -29.72 16.02
N ALA A 400 44.03 -29.17 15.37
CA ALA A 400 44.37 -27.77 15.55
C ALA A 400 43.14 -26.90 15.24
N CYS A 401 42.91 -25.88 16.05
CA CYS A 401 41.91 -24.88 15.80
C CYS A 401 42.55 -23.50 15.74
N ASP A 402 41.86 -22.62 15.03
CA ASP A 402 42.14 -21.20 14.90
C ASP A 402 40.78 -20.46 14.90
N GLU A 403 40.77 -19.18 14.56
CA GLU A 403 39.56 -18.36 14.54
C GLU A 403 38.59 -18.84 13.45
N SER A 404 39.12 -19.29 12.32
CA SER A 404 38.36 -19.73 11.16
C SER A 404 37.94 -21.21 11.25
N THR A 405 38.71 -22.03 11.95
CA THR A 405 38.62 -23.49 11.93
C THR A 405 38.41 -24.03 13.34
N ALA A 406 37.27 -24.68 13.56
CA ALA A 406 36.99 -25.36 14.82
C ALA A 406 37.75 -26.69 14.94
N GLY A 407 38.18 -27.03 16.14
CA GLY A 407 38.91 -28.26 16.49
C GLY A 407 38.49 -28.84 17.84
N ASP A 408 38.78 -30.12 18.07
CA ASP A 408 38.45 -30.80 19.33
C ASP A 408 39.43 -30.40 20.44
N TRP A 409 38.91 -29.86 21.55
CA TRP A 409 39.69 -29.40 22.70
C TRP A 409 39.38 -30.23 23.95
N THR A 410 40.11 -31.34 24.09
CA THR A 410 39.83 -32.37 25.11
C THR A 410 40.92 -32.54 26.16
N THR A 411 42.10 -31.95 25.94
CA THR A 411 43.23 -32.04 26.87
C THR A 411 43.50 -30.69 27.51
N THR A 412 43.79 -30.74 28.80
CA THR A 412 44.08 -29.55 29.61
C THR A 412 45.54 -29.12 29.51
N THR A 413 46.35 -29.79 28.67
CA THR A 413 47.75 -29.42 28.41
C THR A 413 47.90 -28.38 27.30
N ASN A 414 46.87 -28.21 26.47
CA ASN A 414 46.79 -27.12 25.51
C ASN A 414 45.95 -26.01 26.15
N TYR A 415 46.66 -25.04 26.72
CA TYR A 415 46.10 -23.95 27.50
C TYR A 415 45.58 -22.85 26.59
N GLY A 416 44.64 -22.07 27.12
CA GLY A 416 44.21 -20.81 26.54
C GLY A 416 42.77 -20.47 26.82
N LEU A 417 42.28 -19.44 26.12
CA LEU A 417 40.87 -19.09 25.99
C LEU A 417 40.33 -19.61 24.65
N GLY A 418 39.08 -20.06 24.65
CA GLY A 418 38.37 -20.37 23.41
C GLY A 418 36.86 -20.39 23.63
N TYR A 419 36.12 -20.62 22.56
CA TYR A 419 34.66 -20.69 22.63
C TYR A 419 34.09 -21.82 21.77
N SER A 420 32.88 -22.22 22.12
CA SER A 420 32.04 -23.16 21.40
C SER A 420 30.62 -22.63 21.31
N LEU A 421 29.81 -23.22 20.44
CA LEU A 421 28.44 -22.78 20.18
C LEU A 421 27.44 -23.93 20.35
N ALA A 422 26.21 -23.55 20.70
CA ALA A 422 25.05 -24.42 20.62
C ALA A 422 23.81 -23.60 20.26
N SER A 423 22.90 -24.14 19.47
CA SER A 423 21.59 -23.51 19.29
C SER A 423 20.73 -23.71 20.54
N GLN A 424 20.02 -22.66 20.94
CA GLN A 424 18.91 -22.76 21.89
C GLN A 424 17.58 -22.80 21.14
N SER A 425 17.45 -21.98 20.09
CA SER A 425 16.37 -22.00 19.12
C SER A 425 16.96 -21.83 17.71
N GLY A 426 16.32 -22.42 16.70
CA GLY A 426 16.83 -22.37 15.33
C GLY A 426 18.14 -23.14 15.12
N SER A 427 18.83 -22.84 14.02
CA SER A 427 20.08 -23.50 13.60
C SER A 427 21.11 -22.50 13.12
N ASP A 428 21.10 -21.29 13.69
CA ASP A 428 21.83 -20.13 13.17
C ASP A 428 23.32 -20.15 13.55
N ALA A 429 23.74 -21.04 14.45
CA ALA A 429 25.15 -21.25 14.79
C ALA A 429 25.90 -21.95 13.64
N PRO A 430 27.07 -21.44 13.20
CA PRO A 430 27.81 -22.00 12.06
C PRO A 430 28.60 -23.28 12.41
N PHE A 431 28.79 -23.58 13.69
CA PHE A 431 29.37 -24.82 14.18
C PHE A 431 28.77 -25.17 15.55
N PHE A 432 28.96 -26.40 16.01
CA PHE A 432 28.42 -26.87 17.28
C PHE A 432 29.49 -27.57 18.11
N TYR A 433 29.36 -27.51 19.43
CA TYR A 433 30.27 -28.14 20.38
C TYR A 433 30.48 -29.65 20.15
N ASN A 434 29.50 -30.34 19.56
CA ASN A 434 29.52 -31.77 19.29
C ASN A 434 29.54 -32.11 17.80
N GLU A 435 29.91 -31.15 16.94
CA GLU A 435 29.99 -31.41 15.50
C GLU A 435 31.07 -32.46 15.17
N LYS A 436 30.94 -33.13 14.02
CA LYS A 436 31.97 -34.05 13.48
C LYS A 436 32.42 -35.13 14.49
N ASN A 437 31.52 -35.56 15.39
CA ASN A 437 31.80 -36.52 16.47
C ASN A 437 32.88 -36.05 17.46
N ARG A 438 33.14 -34.75 17.55
CA ARG A 438 34.07 -34.16 18.53
C ARG A 438 33.43 -34.13 19.91
N THR A 439 34.27 -34.21 20.94
CA THR A 439 33.79 -34.14 22.34
C THR A 439 33.50 -32.69 22.72
N TYR A 440 34.38 -31.78 22.30
CA TYR A 440 34.21 -30.34 22.49
C TYR A 440 34.89 -29.58 21.35
N SER A 441 34.13 -29.28 20.30
CA SER A 441 34.56 -28.46 19.17
C SER A 441 34.67 -27.01 19.61
N ALA A 442 35.85 -26.43 19.53
CA ALA A 442 36.14 -25.06 19.94
C ALA A 442 36.90 -24.30 18.85
N LYS A 443 36.81 -22.97 18.92
CA LYS A 443 37.61 -22.01 18.16
C LYS A 443 38.30 -21.04 19.13
N GLN A 444 39.41 -20.44 18.72
CA GLN A 444 39.87 -19.22 19.37
C GLN A 444 39.01 -18.03 18.95
N LEU A 445 39.00 -16.99 19.77
CA LEU A 445 38.41 -15.72 19.36
C LEU A 445 39.34 -15.06 18.33
N ALA A 446 38.78 -14.31 17.39
CA ALA A 446 39.59 -13.60 16.41
C ALA A 446 40.27 -12.37 17.04
N ASP A 447 41.60 -12.37 17.10
CA ASP A 447 42.40 -11.22 17.52
C ASP A 447 42.64 -10.25 16.36
N VAL A 448 41.81 -9.20 16.33
CA VAL A 448 41.85 -8.22 15.25
C VAL A 448 42.90 -7.12 15.45
N THR A 449 43.48 -6.96 16.65
CA THR A 449 44.36 -5.81 16.94
C THR A 449 45.83 -6.18 16.84
N GLN A 450 46.23 -7.35 17.33
CA GLN A 450 47.63 -7.80 17.35
C GLN A 450 47.87 -9.01 16.45
N GLY A 451 46.87 -9.88 16.28
CA GLY A 451 46.93 -11.07 15.43
C GLY A 451 46.69 -10.81 13.94
N GLY A 452 46.01 -9.71 13.60
CA GLY A 452 45.63 -9.40 12.21
C GLY A 452 44.54 -10.33 11.66
N GLU A 453 43.81 -11.01 12.55
CA GLU A 453 42.74 -11.94 12.21
C GLU A 453 41.44 -11.20 11.85
N THR A 454 40.45 -11.93 11.33
CA THR A 454 39.16 -11.34 10.93
C THR A 454 38.04 -11.80 11.84
N ALA A 455 37.12 -10.88 12.20
CA ALA A 455 35.95 -11.20 13.01
C ALA A 455 35.13 -12.33 12.37
N GLN A 456 34.75 -13.32 13.18
CA GLN A 456 34.13 -14.55 12.69
C GLN A 456 32.63 -14.53 12.92
N SER A 457 31.86 -15.01 11.95
CA SER A 457 30.43 -15.23 12.15
C SER A 457 30.21 -16.29 13.23
N ILE A 458 29.30 -16.02 14.15
CA ILE A 458 28.86 -16.96 15.20
C ILE A 458 27.36 -17.20 15.18
N MET A 459 26.60 -16.38 14.44
CA MET A 459 25.16 -16.50 14.32
C MET A 459 24.74 -15.88 12.98
N SER A 460 23.96 -16.58 12.17
CA SER A 460 23.43 -16.01 10.92
C SER A 460 22.14 -16.66 10.47
N ASN A 461 21.29 -15.87 9.83
CA ASN A 461 20.10 -16.35 9.13
C ASN A 461 19.92 -15.57 7.83
N SER A 462 19.38 -16.21 6.79
CA SER A 462 19.13 -15.57 5.48
C SER A 462 17.69 -15.07 5.33
N ALA A 463 16.91 -15.06 6.41
CA ALA A 463 15.51 -14.65 6.45
C ALA A 463 15.22 -13.81 7.70
N PRO A 464 14.05 -13.11 7.75
CA PRO A 464 13.55 -12.51 8.97
C PRO A 464 13.43 -13.54 10.11
N VAL A 465 13.76 -13.11 11.33
CA VAL A 465 13.66 -13.98 12.51
C VAL A 465 12.97 -13.25 13.66
N SER A 466 12.21 -14.02 14.44
CA SER A 466 11.64 -13.58 15.72
C SER A 466 12.28 -14.40 16.82
N ALA A 467 13.25 -13.81 17.52
CA ALA A 467 14.00 -14.40 18.63
C ALA A 467 14.75 -15.71 18.30
N SER A 468 15.55 -15.70 17.22
CA SER A 468 16.56 -16.75 17.03
C SER A 468 17.63 -16.66 18.11
N SER A 469 18.11 -17.79 18.65
CA SER A 469 18.93 -17.79 19.86
C SER A 469 20.01 -18.87 19.89
N ILE A 470 21.22 -18.49 20.29
CA ILE A 470 22.36 -19.39 20.48
C ILE A 470 22.99 -19.20 21.86
N TYR A 471 23.71 -20.21 22.32
CA TYR A 471 24.65 -20.11 23.41
C TYR A 471 26.07 -19.95 22.86
N VAL A 472 26.80 -18.99 23.41
CA VAL A 472 28.24 -18.83 23.24
C VAL A 472 28.90 -19.29 24.53
N CYS A 473 29.56 -20.45 24.48
CA CYS A 473 30.17 -21.09 25.64
C CYS A 473 31.68 -20.87 25.62
N TYR A 474 32.19 -20.18 26.63
CA TYR A 474 33.60 -19.89 26.78
C TYR A 474 34.29 -20.95 27.62
N THR A 475 35.52 -21.28 27.24
CA THR A 475 36.38 -22.24 27.95
C THR A 475 37.74 -21.63 28.23
N LEU A 476 38.20 -21.76 29.47
CA LEU A 476 39.51 -21.31 29.92
C LEU A 476 40.30 -22.49 30.51
N SER A 477 41.58 -22.60 30.12
CA SER A 477 42.57 -23.49 30.73
C SER A 477 43.89 -22.74 30.86
N ILE A 478 44.55 -22.83 32.03
CA ILE A 478 45.83 -22.14 32.28
C ILE A 478 46.91 -23.10 32.80
N PRO A 479 48.19 -22.88 32.48
CA PRO A 479 49.27 -23.69 33.03
C PRO A 479 49.45 -23.44 34.52
N GLY A 480 49.88 -24.47 35.26
CA GLY A 480 50.25 -24.32 36.69
C GLY A 480 51.40 -23.35 36.93
N THR A 481 52.17 -23.02 35.89
CA THR A 481 53.26 -22.04 35.91
C THR A 481 52.83 -20.63 35.48
N GLN A 482 51.54 -20.39 35.17
CA GLN A 482 51.04 -19.06 34.82
C GLN A 482 51.36 -18.06 35.94
N PRO A 483 52.06 -16.94 35.66
CA PRO A 483 52.36 -15.95 36.69
C PRO A 483 51.08 -15.37 37.30
N SER A 484 51.06 -15.10 38.60
CA SER A 484 49.92 -14.46 39.25
C SER A 484 49.68 -13.06 38.66
N GLY A 485 48.40 -12.68 38.53
CA GLY A 485 48.00 -11.40 37.96
C GLY A 485 46.53 -11.39 37.57
N TYR A 486 46.01 -10.21 37.25
CA TYR A 486 44.68 -10.06 36.69
C TYR A 486 44.77 -10.13 35.16
N TYR A 487 44.17 -11.13 34.53
CA TYR A 487 44.23 -11.29 33.06
C TYR A 487 42.86 -10.98 32.47
N TYR A 488 42.81 -10.20 31.40
CA TYR A 488 41.55 -9.87 30.73
C TYR A 488 41.76 -9.52 29.25
N ASN A 489 40.69 -9.72 28.49
CA ASN A 489 40.47 -9.21 27.13
C ASN A 489 39.04 -8.64 27.06
N ILE A 490 38.64 -8.18 25.88
CA ILE A 490 37.34 -7.64 25.56
C ILE A 490 36.82 -8.36 24.32
N ALA A 491 35.79 -9.20 24.51
CA ALA A 491 35.02 -9.78 23.42
C ALA A 491 33.98 -8.78 22.90
N LYS A 492 33.86 -8.63 21.58
CA LYS A 492 32.90 -7.73 20.92
C LYS A 492 32.01 -8.51 19.97
N TYR A 493 30.70 -8.32 20.12
CA TYR A 493 29.69 -8.78 19.19
C TYR A 493 29.24 -7.65 18.26
N THR A 494 29.09 -7.94 16.97
CA THR A 494 28.51 -6.99 16.00
C THR A 494 27.39 -7.67 15.22
N ALA A 495 26.17 -7.16 15.33
CA ALA A 495 25.04 -7.61 14.53
C ALA A 495 24.82 -6.68 13.34
N THR A 496 24.66 -7.26 12.15
CA THR A 496 24.36 -6.55 10.90
C THR A 496 23.18 -7.22 10.22
N ALA A 497 22.21 -6.44 9.74
CA ALA A 497 21.06 -6.91 8.98
C ALA A 497 21.10 -6.39 7.54
N THR A 498 20.43 -7.10 6.63
CA THR A 498 20.36 -6.76 5.19
C THR A 498 18.91 -6.69 4.74
N PHE A 499 18.37 -5.48 4.53
CA PHE A 499 16.96 -5.20 4.26
C PHE A 499 16.53 -5.43 2.81
#